data_AF-A0A2E7A2S9-F1
#
_entry.id   AF-A0A2E7A2S9-F1
#
_cell.length_a   1.000
_cell.length_b   1.000
_cell.length_c   1.000
_cell.angle_alpha   90.00
_cell.angle_beta   90.00
_cell.angle_gamma   90.00
#
_symmetry.space_group_name_H-M   'P 1'
#
loop_
_entity.id
_entity.type
_entity.pdbx_description
1 polymer ?
#
loop_
_entity_poly.entity_id
_entity_poly.type
_entity_poly.pdbx_seq_one_letter_code
_entity_poly.pdbx_strand_id
1 'polypeptide(L)'
;MPERALALLGAVIALGAMMLPSTPARADLAASAKRHLARSAQAQRDGSHLIRLSSLRVLRDPQMQPLFYDLLQHKEWQVQVHALLGLAEIDPETGLDPLLLTQVDPLAREQAISTAIDMELLHPGGMEKLLEWNRLETPNRLLLMAELQKAGQPIDVERLHELADDNDLLIAGVASLLLAKSGDQDALSTISTRLKKATRTEREQVLQRMFDVVRIYEIDTAAEWLDDTLRRVEDNDLAYWGTFSLMTMDPALGRPHWNRILGDDPTYHQRVRAGLQLLEAGLPVDASARKRLGADDDDLIDRMAATSNAIAAERDVIGPMQSLIDTGHPQCIEWAIRHAQDLPRDQARTIYLYFIERLETPNRSARELDVRAQAISAMSNLALLDADAASQLLVETDDDSMKQQALLIGALQGHAPELVEAARPIRRIGSSRPDSLALLLLARDENGLNEQDIQQLGRIAAGGSMLGDMLQAQAAWLYLKHTGKLDEALVEVSGSN
;
A
#
# COMPACT_ATOMS: atom_id res chain seq x y z
N MET A 1 -3.75 -64.62 -61.93
CA MET A 1 -2.77 -64.72 -63.03
C MET A 1 -2.91 -63.48 -63.89
N PRO A 2 -1.83 -62.75 -64.24
CA PRO A 2 -0.48 -62.75 -63.66
C PRO A 2 -0.04 -61.29 -63.27
N GLU A 3 0.72 -61.08 -62.18
CA GLU A 3 2.20 -60.95 -62.12
C GLU A 3 2.74 -59.57 -62.54
N ARG A 4 3.76 -58.95 -61.94
CA ARG A 4 4.76 -59.22 -60.86
C ARG A 4 5.40 -57.83 -60.58
N ALA A 5 5.94 -57.51 -59.39
CA ALA A 5 7.35 -57.81 -59.10
C ALA A 5 7.81 -57.31 -57.71
N LEU A 6 8.63 -58.16 -57.10
CA LEU A 6 9.87 -57.93 -56.32
C LEU A 6 9.91 -57.36 -54.89
N ALA A 7 10.64 -58.16 -54.08
CA ALA A 7 11.66 -57.83 -53.05
C ALA A 7 11.19 -57.40 -51.65
N LEU A 8 11.47 -58.11 -50.53
CA LEU A 8 12.71 -58.59 -49.84
C LEU A 8 13.05 -57.70 -48.63
N LEU A 9 13.36 -58.35 -47.49
CA LEU A 9 13.87 -57.83 -46.19
C LEU A 9 12.86 -57.04 -45.33
N GLY A 10 12.70 -57.23 -44.02
CA GLY A 10 13.61 -57.74 -42.99
C GLY A 10 14.03 -56.59 -42.05
N ALA A 11 13.30 -56.36 -40.95
CA ALA A 11 13.78 -55.60 -39.77
C ALA A 11 12.76 -55.76 -38.62
N VAL A 12 13.09 -56.54 -37.58
CA VAL A 12 13.59 -56.07 -36.27
C VAL A 12 12.51 -55.41 -35.42
N ILE A 13 12.07 -56.18 -34.41
CA ILE A 13 11.48 -55.68 -33.17
C ILE A 13 12.52 -54.75 -32.52
N ALA A 14 12.29 -53.44 -32.60
CA ALA A 14 13.05 -52.45 -31.86
C ALA A 14 12.14 -51.80 -30.84
N LEU A 15 12.58 -51.86 -29.57
CA LEU A 15 12.00 -51.17 -28.43
C LEU A 15 11.77 -49.68 -28.78
N GLY A 16 10.51 -49.32 -28.97
CA GLY A 16 10.06 -47.95 -28.74
C GLY A 16 9.68 -47.85 -27.27
N ALA A 17 10.66 -47.60 -26.40
CA ALA A 17 10.37 -47.05 -25.09
C ALA A 17 9.57 -45.76 -25.32
N MET A 18 8.25 -45.83 -25.07
CA MET A 18 7.45 -44.63 -24.91
C MET A 18 8.08 -43.89 -23.73
N MET A 19 8.88 -42.88 -24.05
CA MET A 19 9.26 -41.86 -23.09
C MET A 19 7.96 -41.18 -22.67
N LEU A 20 7.37 -41.69 -21.59
CA LEU A 20 6.56 -40.88 -20.71
C LEU A 20 7.40 -39.64 -20.41
N PRO A 21 6.85 -38.41 -20.50
CA PRO A 21 7.56 -37.23 -20.07
C PRO A 21 8.01 -37.47 -18.63
N SER A 22 9.32 -37.57 -18.43
CA SER A 22 9.91 -37.75 -17.12
C SER A 22 9.41 -36.62 -16.24
N THR A 23 8.73 -36.99 -15.16
CA THR A 23 8.44 -36.08 -14.06
C THR A 23 9.75 -35.36 -13.74
N PRO A 24 9.82 -34.01 -13.77
CA PRO A 24 11.05 -33.31 -13.49
C PRO A 24 11.59 -33.82 -12.15
N ALA A 25 12.80 -34.38 -12.18
CA ALA A 25 13.39 -34.98 -11.00
C ALA A 25 13.41 -33.93 -9.89
N ARG A 26 13.05 -34.30 -8.65
CA ARG A 26 12.94 -33.41 -7.48
C ARG A 26 14.21 -32.54 -7.26
N ALA A 27 15.37 -32.98 -7.78
CA ALA A 27 16.62 -32.24 -7.80
C ALA A 27 16.58 -30.94 -8.63
N ASP A 28 15.83 -30.92 -9.74
CA ASP A 28 15.71 -29.75 -10.63
C ASP A 28 14.82 -28.65 -10.03
N LEU A 29 13.76 -29.03 -9.31
CA LEU A 29 12.88 -28.06 -8.65
C LEU A 29 13.59 -27.26 -7.56
N ALA A 30 14.46 -27.91 -6.78
CA ALA A 30 15.27 -27.22 -5.76
C ALA A 30 16.28 -26.26 -6.38
N ALA A 31 16.95 -26.65 -7.47
CA ALA A 31 17.85 -25.76 -8.19
C ALA A 31 17.10 -24.58 -8.82
N SER A 32 15.87 -24.79 -9.31
CA SER A 32 15.02 -23.71 -9.80
C SER A 32 14.63 -22.73 -8.69
N ALA A 33 14.15 -23.23 -7.55
CA ALA A 33 13.78 -22.41 -6.40
C ALA A 33 14.97 -21.57 -5.88
N LYS A 34 16.16 -22.17 -5.76
CA LYS A 34 17.40 -21.44 -5.38
C LYS A 34 17.71 -20.31 -6.35
N ARG A 35 17.64 -20.56 -7.66
CA ARG A 35 17.83 -19.53 -8.70
C ARG A 35 16.79 -18.40 -8.59
N HIS A 36 15.52 -18.71 -8.34
CA HIS A 36 14.48 -17.69 -8.16
C HIS A 36 14.73 -16.82 -6.91
N LEU A 37 15.16 -17.43 -5.81
CA LEU A 37 15.55 -16.69 -4.61
C LEU A 37 16.77 -15.79 -4.87
N ALA A 38 17.81 -16.31 -5.54
CA ALA A 38 18.98 -15.52 -5.93
C ALA A 38 18.64 -14.33 -6.83
N ARG A 39 17.70 -14.49 -7.78
CA ARG A 39 17.20 -13.38 -8.64
C ARG A 39 16.37 -12.33 -7.89
N SER A 40 16.02 -12.59 -6.63
CA SER A 40 15.38 -11.60 -5.76
C SER A 40 16.43 -10.74 -5.06
N ALA A 41 17.57 -11.30 -4.68
CA ALA A 41 18.68 -10.56 -4.09
C ALA A 41 19.55 -9.82 -5.11
N GLN A 42 19.69 -10.35 -6.34
CA GLN A 42 20.57 -9.79 -7.36
C GLN A 42 19.90 -8.67 -8.15
N ALA A 43 20.54 -7.50 -8.14
CA ALA A 43 20.24 -6.35 -8.99
C ALA A 43 19.86 -6.73 -10.44
N GLN A 44 18.62 -6.40 -10.84
CA GLN A 44 18.17 -6.53 -12.23
C GLN A 44 17.92 -5.14 -12.83
N ARG A 45 18.29 -4.97 -14.10
CA ARG A 45 18.10 -3.68 -14.82
C ARG A 45 16.64 -3.26 -14.96
N ASP A 46 15.72 -4.22 -14.94
CA ASP A 46 14.28 -3.99 -15.05
C ASP A 46 13.60 -3.74 -13.69
N GLY A 47 14.35 -3.76 -12.59
CA GLY A 47 13.82 -3.59 -11.23
C GLY A 47 12.99 -4.79 -10.72
N SER A 48 12.94 -5.91 -11.46
CA SER A 48 12.13 -7.07 -11.08
C SER A 48 12.56 -7.71 -9.75
N HIS A 49 13.82 -7.53 -9.34
CA HIS A 49 14.32 -7.98 -8.04
C HIS A 49 13.65 -7.26 -6.87
N LEU A 50 13.39 -5.96 -6.99
CA LEU A 50 12.73 -5.17 -5.94
C LEU A 50 11.28 -5.64 -5.72
N ILE A 51 10.58 -5.95 -6.80
CA ILE A 51 9.22 -6.51 -6.74
C ILE A 51 9.22 -7.87 -6.04
N ARG A 52 10.22 -8.72 -6.30
CA ARG A 52 10.38 -10.02 -5.62
C ARG A 52 10.78 -9.86 -4.15
N LEU A 53 11.66 -8.92 -3.81
CA LEU A 53 12.00 -8.62 -2.41
C LEU A 53 10.79 -8.11 -1.64
N SER A 54 10.00 -7.22 -2.24
CA SER A 54 8.72 -6.77 -1.69
C SER A 54 7.78 -7.94 -1.44
N SER A 55 7.68 -8.90 -2.36
CA SER A 55 6.82 -10.07 -2.14
C SER A 55 7.34 -11.03 -1.07
N LEU A 56 8.66 -11.18 -0.92
CA LEU A 56 9.25 -11.99 0.14
C LEU A 56 9.01 -11.37 1.52
N ARG A 57 9.16 -10.05 1.65
CA ARG A 57 8.83 -9.27 2.85
C ARG A 57 7.40 -9.53 3.36
N VAL A 58 6.43 -9.58 2.44
CA VAL A 58 5.03 -9.92 2.73
C VAL A 58 4.88 -11.31 3.36
N LEU A 59 5.86 -12.21 3.32
CA LEU A 59 5.75 -13.47 4.07
C LEU A 59 5.95 -13.30 5.58
N ARG A 60 6.65 -12.25 6.03
CA ARG A 60 7.00 -12.00 7.44
C ARG A 60 7.59 -13.22 8.15
N ASP A 61 8.30 -14.07 7.41
CA ASP A 61 8.85 -15.31 7.94
C ASP A 61 10.13 -15.02 8.73
N PRO A 62 10.20 -15.30 10.05
CA PRO A 62 11.39 -15.04 10.85
C PRO A 62 12.66 -15.71 10.34
N GLN A 63 12.53 -16.81 9.58
CA GLN A 63 13.68 -17.48 8.95
C GLN A 63 14.33 -16.65 7.83
N MET A 64 13.71 -15.57 7.36
CA MET A 64 14.29 -14.61 6.40
C MET A 64 15.27 -13.62 7.06
N GLN A 65 15.33 -13.55 8.39
CA GLN A 65 16.17 -12.57 9.08
C GLN A 65 17.64 -12.59 8.62
N PRO A 66 18.32 -13.74 8.42
CA PRO A 66 19.68 -13.78 7.90
C PRO A 66 19.81 -13.18 6.50
N LEU A 67 18.85 -13.46 5.61
CA LEU A 67 18.82 -12.89 4.26
C LEU A 67 18.77 -11.37 4.31
N PHE A 68 17.88 -10.80 5.12
CA PHE A 68 17.74 -9.36 5.20
C PHE A 68 18.97 -8.69 5.84
N TYR A 69 19.59 -9.29 6.85
CA TYR A 69 20.85 -8.76 7.38
C TYR A 69 21.97 -8.72 6.32
N ASP A 70 22.09 -9.77 5.51
CA ASP A 70 23.08 -9.78 4.42
C ASP A 70 22.78 -8.69 3.37
N LEU A 71 21.50 -8.47 3.05
CA LEU A 71 21.07 -7.45 2.09
C LEU A 71 21.28 -6.00 2.57
N LEU A 72 21.49 -5.75 3.86
CA LEU A 72 21.88 -4.42 4.35
C LEU A 72 23.24 -3.97 3.80
N GLN A 73 24.12 -4.91 3.44
CA GLN A 73 25.44 -4.62 2.86
C GLN A 73 25.40 -4.48 1.33
N HIS A 74 24.23 -4.61 0.70
CA HIS A 74 24.08 -4.54 -0.74
C HIS A 74 24.41 -3.13 -1.27
N LYS A 75 24.97 -3.05 -2.49
CA LYS A 75 25.42 -1.77 -3.09
C LYS A 75 24.28 -0.87 -3.57
N GLU A 76 23.13 -1.44 -3.88
CA GLU A 76 21.93 -0.70 -4.28
C GLU A 76 21.11 -0.31 -3.05
N TRP A 77 20.91 1.00 -2.85
CA TRP A 77 20.17 1.53 -1.71
C TRP A 77 18.71 1.03 -1.66
N GLN A 78 18.08 0.76 -2.81
CA GLN A 78 16.71 0.23 -2.85
C GLN A 78 16.62 -1.16 -2.21
N VAL A 79 17.65 -2.00 -2.38
CA VAL A 79 17.72 -3.32 -1.73
C VAL A 79 17.87 -3.17 -0.22
N GLN A 80 18.68 -2.20 0.23
CA GLN A 80 18.82 -1.90 1.66
C GLN A 80 17.49 -1.45 2.29
N VAL A 81 16.65 -0.68 1.57
CA VAL A 81 15.30 -0.31 2.03
C VAL A 81 14.45 -1.54 2.27
N HIS A 82 14.40 -2.48 1.32
CA HIS A 82 13.66 -3.73 1.51
C HIS A 82 14.23 -4.59 2.63
N ALA A 83 15.55 -4.60 2.83
CA ALA A 83 16.18 -5.30 3.95
C ALA A 83 15.74 -4.73 5.31
N LEU A 84 15.82 -3.41 5.48
CA LEU A 84 15.40 -2.73 6.71
C LEU A 84 13.92 -2.97 7.03
N LEU A 85 13.05 -2.74 6.03
CA LEU A 85 11.62 -2.92 6.21
C LEU A 85 11.26 -4.39 6.43
N GLY A 86 11.94 -5.33 5.77
CA GLY A 86 11.74 -6.76 5.97
C GLY A 86 12.10 -7.21 7.39
N LEU A 87 13.17 -6.67 7.97
CA LEU A 87 13.52 -6.91 9.37
C LEU A 87 12.45 -6.35 10.32
N ALA A 88 11.95 -5.14 10.04
CA ALA A 88 10.90 -4.51 10.84
C ALA A 88 9.55 -5.26 10.74
N GLU A 89 9.22 -5.83 9.58
CA GLU A 89 7.96 -6.56 9.37
C GLU A 89 7.95 -7.97 9.96
N ILE A 90 9.13 -8.59 10.15
CA ILE A 90 9.26 -9.88 10.85
C ILE A 90 8.84 -9.73 12.32
N ASP A 91 9.19 -8.61 12.95
CA ASP A 91 8.85 -8.29 14.33
C ASP A 91 8.29 -6.85 14.43
N PRO A 92 7.00 -6.64 14.10
CA PRO A 92 6.39 -5.32 14.09
C PRO A 92 6.37 -4.62 15.46
N GLU A 93 6.38 -5.39 16.55
CA GLU A 93 6.42 -4.87 17.92
C GLU A 93 7.76 -4.18 18.21
N THR A 94 8.86 -4.79 17.77
CA THR A 94 10.18 -4.15 17.82
C THR A 94 10.29 -3.04 16.77
N GLY A 95 9.71 -3.26 15.59
CA GLY A 95 9.71 -2.32 14.49
C GLY A 95 11.10 -2.09 13.86
N LEU A 96 11.27 -0.94 13.23
CA LEU A 96 12.49 -0.54 12.55
C LEU A 96 13.57 -0.16 13.56
N ASP A 97 14.67 -0.93 13.58
CA ASP A 97 15.81 -0.70 14.48
C ASP A 97 16.60 0.57 14.10
N PRO A 98 16.65 1.60 14.99
CA PRO A 98 17.44 2.81 14.78
C PRO A 98 18.92 2.56 14.51
N LEU A 99 19.50 1.51 15.09
CA LEU A 99 20.92 1.22 14.92
C LEU A 99 21.24 0.71 13.51
N LEU A 100 20.33 -0.03 12.88
CA LEU A 100 20.52 -0.52 11.50
C LEU A 100 20.41 0.62 10.50
N LEU A 101 19.53 1.60 10.75
CA LEU A 101 19.42 2.81 9.92
C LEU A 101 20.73 3.61 9.83
N THR A 102 21.57 3.54 10.88
CA THR A 102 22.86 4.24 10.89
C THR A 102 23.91 3.60 9.97
N GLN A 103 23.66 2.37 9.49
CA GLN A 103 24.61 1.55 8.73
C GLN A 103 24.34 1.52 7.21
N VAL A 104 23.21 2.09 6.77
CA VAL A 104 22.79 2.09 5.36
C VAL A 104 23.08 3.42 4.67
N ASP A 105 22.95 3.41 3.34
CA ASP A 105 23.04 4.60 2.49
C ASP A 105 22.04 5.68 2.95
N PRO A 106 22.41 6.99 2.93
CA PRO A 106 21.49 8.08 3.27
C PRO A 106 20.14 8.05 2.54
N LEU A 107 20.14 7.70 1.25
CA LEU A 107 18.89 7.60 0.47
C LEU A 107 18.05 6.41 0.93
N ALA A 108 18.69 5.28 1.25
CA ALA A 108 17.99 4.13 1.84
C ALA A 108 17.38 4.50 3.19
N ARG A 109 18.10 5.27 4.01
CA ARG A 109 17.63 5.70 5.32
C ARG A 109 16.41 6.61 5.23
N GLU A 110 16.46 7.64 4.39
CA GLU A 110 15.34 8.56 4.18
C GLU A 110 14.08 7.80 3.73
N GLN A 111 14.21 6.94 2.71
CA GLN A 111 13.08 6.17 2.22
C GLN A 111 12.58 5.16 3.26
N ALA A 112 13.47 4.48 4.00
CA ALA A 112 13.08 3.51 5.01
C ALA A 112 12.36 4.18 6.20
N ILE A 113 12.81 5.36 6.65
CA ILE A 113 12.12 6.11 7.71
C ILE A 113 10.72 6.50 7.25
N SER A 114 10.58 7.14 6.08
CA SER A 114 9.27 7.57 5.57
C SER A 114 8.32 6.38 5.43
N THR A 115 8.77 5.29 4.79
CA THR A 115 7.91 4.11 4.60
C THR A 115 7.61 3.40 5.91
N ALA A 116 8.52 3.36 6.88
CA ALA A 116 8.25 2.75 8.17
C ALA A 116 7.25 3.58 9.00
N ILE A 117 7.24 4.91 8.87
CA ILE A 117 6.18 5.74 9.46
C ILE A 117 4.83 5.41 8.83
N ASP A 118 4.75 5.38 7.48
CA ASP A 118 3.52 5.06 6.74
C ASP A 118 2.97 3.66 7.07
N MET A 119 3.86 2.72 7.40
CA MET A 119 3.51 1.34 7.76
C MET A 119 3.38 1.12 9.27
N GLU A 120 3.50 2.17 10.09
CA GLU A 120 3.47 2.10 11.56
C GLU A 120 4.53 1.16 12.16
N LEU A 121 5.66 1.02 11.47
CA LEU A 121 6.81 0.19 11.87
C LEU A 121 7.89 0.98 12.60
N LEU A 122 7.76 2.30 12.78
CA LEU A 122 8.69 3.11 13.55
C LEU A 122 7.99 3.70 14.77
N HIS A 123 8.22 3.10 15.94
CA HIS A 123 7.58 3.51 17.20
C HIS A 123 8.23 4.76 17.82
N PRO A 124 7.52 5.52 18.70
CA PRO A 124 8.04 6.75 19.30
C PRO A 124 9.43 6.62 19.94
N GLY A 125 9.67 5.56 20.73
CA GLY A 125 10.99 5.34 21.34
C GLY A 125 12.12 5.06 20.34
N GLY A 126 11.78 4.56 19.14
CA GLY A 126 12.72 4.44 18.02
C GLY A 126 13.02 5.80 17.38
N MET A 127 11.99 6.64 17.20
CA MET A 127 12.14 8.01 16.70
C MET A 127 13.03 8.86 17.61
N GLU A 128 12.83 8.80 18.93
CA GLU A 128 13.66 9.51 19.92
C GLU A 128 15.14 9.13 19.81
N LYS A 129 15.45 7.83 19.74
CA LYS A 129 16.83 7.34 19.55
C LYS A 129 17.46 7.83 18.25
N LEU A 130 16.68 7.92 17.16
CA LEU A 130 17.18 8.49 15.90
C LEU A 130 17.45 10.00 16.02
N LEU A 131 16.64 10.72 16.79
CA LEU A 131 16.85 12.16 17.03
C LEU A 131 18.11 12.44 17.85
N GLU A 132 18.52 11.53 18.74
CA GLU A 132 19.81 11.62 19.45
C GLU A 132 21.02 11.48 18.51
N TRP A 133 20.81 10.96 17.29
CA TRP A 133 21.89 10.78 16.34
C TRP A 133 22.24 12.09 15.62
N ASN A 134 23.40 12.64 15.94
CA ASN A 134 23.88 13.92 15.39
C ASN A 134 24.09 13.96 13.87
N ARG A 135 24.14 12.80 13.19
CA ARG A 135 24.31 12.73 11.73
C ARG A 135 23.01 12.52 10.97
N LEU A 136 21.87 12.47 11.66
CA LEU A 136 20.57 12.38 11.02
C LEU A 136 20.32 13.64 10.19
N GLU A 137 19.93 13.44 8.93
CA GLU A 137 19.61 14.49 7.97
C GLU A 137 18.46 15.38 8.48
N THR A 138 18.54 16.68 8.22
CA THR A 138 17.55 17.66 8.72
C THR A 138 16.11 17.35 8.30
N PRO A 139 15.81 16.94 7.05
CA PRO A 139 14.44 16.56 6.67
C PRO A 139 13.91 15.38 7.50
N ASN A 140 14.72 14.34 7.70
CA ASN A 140 14.35 13.20 8.55
C ASN A 140 14.13 13.64 10.00
N ARG A 141 14.95 14.56 10.51
CA ARG A 141 14.77 15.12 11.86
C ARG A 141 13.43 15.83 12.01
N LEU A 142 13.06 16.70 11.07
CA LEU A 142 11.78 17.39 11.09
C LEU A 142 10.60 16.42 10.96
N LEU A 143 10.73 15.41 10.11
CA LEU A 143 9.72 14.35 9.94
C LEU A 143 9.46 13.61 11.26
N LEU A 144 10.52 13.13 11.92
CA LEU A 144 10.40 12.43 13.21
C LEU A 144 9.84 13.33 14.32
N MET A 145 10.23 14.61 14.36
CA MET A 145 9.69 15.57 15.33
C MET A 145 8.19 15.83 15.08
N ALA A 146 7.77 15.92 13.82
CA ALA A 146 6.37 16.09 13.45
C ALA A 146 5.52 14.88 13.86
N GLU A 147 6.02 13.66 13.62
CA GLU A 147 5.34 12.42 14.04
C GLU A 147 5.27 12.29 15.57
N LEU A 148 6.36 12.56 16.30
CA LEU A 148 6.35 12.57 17.76
C LEU A 148 5.32 13.57 18.31
N GLN A 149 5.28 14.79 17.75
CA GLN A 149 4.33 15.81 18.17
C GLN A 149 2.88 15.40 17.88
N LYS A 150 2.61 14.75 16.73
CA LYS A 150 1.30 14.19 16.39
C LYS A 150 0.88 13.10 17.36
N ALA A 151 1.82 12.26 17.79
CA ALA A 151 1.62 11.25 18.82
C ALA A 151 1.55 11.81 20.26
N GLY A 152 1.56 13.14 20.43
CA GLY A 152 1.50 13.81 21.74
C GLY A 152 2.77 13.68 22.58
N GLN A 153 3.89 13.29 21.97
CA GLN A 153 5.19 13.17 22.64
C GLN A 153 5.91 14.53 22.70
N PRO A 154 6.74 14.76 23.73
CA PRO A 154 7.54 15.98 23.82
C PRO A 154 8.57 16.05 22.71
N ILE A 155 8.84 17.27 22.23
CA ILE A 155 9.85 17.56 21.21
C ILE A 155 10.82 18.64 21.70
N ASP A 156 12.02 18.66 21.13
CA ASP A 156 13.03 19.68 21.42
C ASP A 156 12.68 21.00 20.72
N VAL A 157 12.04 21.90 21.46
CA VAL A 157 11.62 23.23 20.98
C VAL A 157 12.82 24.13 20.68
N GLU A 158 13.92 24.03 21.43
CA GLU A 158 15.13 24.83 21.18
C GLU A 158 15.72 24.47 19.82
N ARG A 159 15.80 23.17 19.53
CA ARG A 159 16.24 22.70 18.21
C ARG A 159 15.32 23.16 17.08
N LEU A 160 14.00 23.23 17.30
CA LEU A 160 13.09 23.77 16.28
C LEU A 160 13.33 25.25 16.01
N HIS A 161 13.65 26.06 17.03
CA HIS A 161 14.03 27.46 16.82
C HIS A 161 15.27 27.58 15.93
N GLU A 162 16.30 26.75 16.17
CA GLU A 162 17.49 26.73 15.30
C GLU A 162 17.14 26.38 13.84
N LEU A 163 16.23 25.42 13.64
CA LEU A 163 15.78 25.01 12.30
C LEU A 163 14.85 26.04 11.63
N ALA A 164 14.08 26.81 12.40
CA ALA A 164 13.24 27.89 11.88
C ALA A 164 14.08 29.04 11.29
N ASP A 165 15.34 29.16 11.71
CA ASP A 165 16.31 30.12 11.18
C ASP A 165 17.18 29.55 10.03
N ASP A 166 16.96 28.31 9.60
CA ASP A 166 17.71 27.70 8.49
C ASP A 166 17.56 28.51 7.20
N ASN A 167 18.58 28.53 6.34
CA ASN A 167 18.54 29.24 5.06
C ASN A 167 17.58 28.59 4.05
N ASP A 168 17.39 27.27 4.13
CA ASP A 168 16.38 26.57 3.34
C ASP A 168 14.98 26.92 3.85
N LEU A 169 14.18 27.56 2.99
CA LEU A 169 12.84 28.02 3.35
C LEU A 169 11.87 26.88 3.66
N LEU A 170 12.08 25.69 3.11
CA LEU A 170 11.23 24.53 3.42
C LEU A 170 11.52 24.03 4.84
N ILE A 171 12.81 23.88 5.19
CA ILE A 171 13.23 23.50 6.56
C ILE A 171 12.69 24.51 7.56
N ALA A 172 12.91 25.80 7.31
CA ALA A 172 12.45 26.88 8.16
C ALA A 172 10.91 26.92 8.28
N GLY A 173 10.20 26.68 7.17
CA GLY A 173 8.75 26.68 7.15
C GLY A 173 8.15 25.53 7.94
N VAL A 174 8.64 24.31 7.75
CA VAL A 174 8.18 23.14 8.52
C VAL A 174 8.49 23.31 10.00
N ALA A 175 9.71 23.75 10.36
CA ALA A 175 10.05 24.03 11.75
C ALA A 175 9.13 25.08 12.38
N SER A 176 8.79 26.15 11.65
CA SER A 176 7.88 27.20 12.12
C SER A 176 6.45 26.68 12.36
N LEU A 177 5.98 25.73 11.54
CA LEU A 177 4.68 25.08 11.77
C LEU A 177 4.68 24.23 13.05
N LEU A 178 5.75 23.47 13.30
CA LEU A 178 5.89 22.66 14.52
C LEU A 178 6.04 23.51 15.78
N LEU A 179 6.70 24.67 15.69
CA LEU A 179 6.76 25.68 16.74
C LEU A 179 5.37 26.26 17.04
N ALA A 180 4.59 26.58 16.01
CA ALA A 180 3.23 27.05 16.18
C ALA A 180 2.36 26.05 16.93
N LYS A 181 2.45 24.75 16.57
CA LYS A 181 1.77 23.67 17.30
C LYS A 181 2.23 23.55 18.75
N SER A 182 3.48 23.91 19.04
CA SER A 182 4.04 23.97 20.40
C SER A 182 3.67 25.25 21.17
N GLY A 183 2.90 26.16 20.56
CA GLY A 183 2.42 27.40 21.19
C GLY A 183 3.16 28.68 20.77
N ASP A 184 4.23 28.59 19.97
CA ASP A 184 4.93 29.77 19.45
C ASP A 184 4.37 30.22 18.09
N GLN A 185 3.37 31.09 18.14
CA GLN A 185 2.75 31.66 16.94
C GLN A 185 3.65 32.69 16.22
N ASP A 186 4.65 33.26 16.89
CA ASP A 186 5.50 34.29 16.30
C ASP A 186 6.39 33.69 15.18
N ALA A 187 6.69 32.40 15.25
CA ALA A 187 7.40 31.65 14.20
C ALA A 187 6.69 31.76 12.83
N LEU A 188 5.36 31.67 12.78
CA LEU A 188 4.59 31.77 11.53
C LEU A 188 4.67 33.18 10.92
N SER A 189 4.73 34.21 11.76
CA SER A 189 4.89 35.60 11.30
C SER A 189 6.28 35.83 10.68
N THR A 190 7.30 35.21 11.27
CA THR A 190 8.69 35.28 10.82
C THR A 190 8.86 34.62 9.47
N ILE A 191 8.41 33.37 9.31
CA ILE A 191 8.50 32.68 8.02
C ILE A 191 7.66 33.37 6.95
N SER A 192 6.48 33.93 7.29
CA SER A 192 5.67 34.71 6.35
C SER A 192 6.42 35.90 5.76
N THR A 193 7.26 36.56 6.57
CA THR A 193 8.10 37.67 6.11
C THR A 193 9.20 37.20 5.16
N ARG A 194 9.76 36.01 5.39
CA ARG A 194 10.75 35.39 4.53
C ARG A 194 10.14 34.95 3.19
N LEU A 195 8.98 34.29 3.21
CA LEU A 195 8.25 33.87 2.01
C LEU A 195 7.86 35.05 1.11
N LYS A 196 7.54 36.22 1.69
CA LYS A 196 7.28 37.46 0.91
C LYS A 196 8.49 37.93 0.10
N LYS A 197 9.71 37.63 0.55
CA LYS A 197 10.97 38.00 -0.13
C LYS A 197 11.45 36.95 -1.12
N ALA A 198 10.95 35.71 -1.01
CA ALA A 198 11.29 34.61 -1.90
C ALA A 198 10.76 34.83 -3.32
N THR A 199 11.35 34.11 -4.28
CA THR A 199 10.82 34.09 -5.65
C THR A 199 9.42 33.48 -5.68
N ARG A 200 8.62 33.78 -6.72
CA ARG A 200 7.28 33.20 -6.86
C ARG A 200 7.31 31.67 -6.82
N THR A 201 8.17 31.06 -7.63
CA THR A 201 8.30 29.60 -7.75
C THR A 201 8.71 28.94 -6.44
N GLU A 202 9.73 29.47 -5.77
CA GLU A 202 10.20 28.96 -4.48
C GLU A 202 9.11 29.08 -3.40
N ARG A 203 8.43 30.24 -3.34
CA ARG A 203 7.32 30.45 -2.42
C ARG A 203 6.19 29.45 -2.65
N GLU A 204 5.79 29.23 -3.89
CA GLU A 204 4.71 28.30 -4.24
C GLU A 204 5.07 26.85 -3.85
N GLN A 205 6.32 26.43 -4.12
CA GLN A 205 6.82 25.10 -3.73
C GLN A 205 6.84 24.90 -2.21
N VAL A 206 7.34 25.89 -1.47
CA VAL A 206 7.39 25.83 0.01
C VAL A 206 5.98 25.85 0.59
N LEU A 207 5.08 26.73 0.10
CA LEU A 207 3.71 26.79 0.57
C LEU A 207 2.94 25.49 0.33
N GLN A 208 3.13 24.85 -0.84
CA GLN A 208 2.50 23.56 -1.12
C GLN A 208 2.87 22.52 -0.05
N ARG A 209 4.16 22.40 0.27
CA ARG A 209 4.64 21.47 1.29
C ARG A 209 4.18 21.85 2.69
N MET A 210 4.18 23.13 3.02
CA MET A 210 3.65 23.61 4.30
C MET A 210 2.16 23.28 4.47
N PHE A 211 1.35 23.41 3.42
CA PHE A 211 -0.08 23.06 3.48
C PHE A 211 -0.28 21.56 3.69
N ASP A 212 0.53 20.72 3.03
CA ASP A 212 0.51 19.28 3.27
C ASP A 212 0.88 18.94 4.72
N VAL A 213 1.92 19.56 5.27
CA VAL A 213 2.34 19.35 6.67
C VAL A 213 1.25 19.78 7.65
N VAL A 214 0.66 20.96 7.44
CA VAL A 214 -0.46 21.45 8.26
C VAL A 214 -1.61 20.44 8.31
N ARG A 215 -1.94 19.83 7.16
CA ARG A 215 -3.01 18.84 7.05
C ARG A 215 -2.64 17.48 7.64
N ILE A 216 -1.48 16.92 7.28
CA ILE A 216 -1.05 15.57 7.68
C ILE A 216 -0.79 15.49 9.19
N TYR A 217 -0.27 16.57 9.77
CA TYR A 217 0.07 16.66 11.20
C TYR A 217 -0.96 17.44 12.01
N GLU A 218 -2.10 17.80 11.42
CA GLU A 218 -3.25 18.42 12.10
C GLU A 218 -2.81 19.64 12.95
N ILE A 219 -2.18 20.61 12.29
CA ILE A 219 -1.66 21.83 12.93
C ILE A 219 -2.75 22.90 12.92
N ASP A 220 -3.79 22.68 13.71
CA ASP A 220 -4.96 23.56 13.86
C ASP A 220 -4.59 25.00 14.23
N THR A 221 -3.55 25.19 15.04
CA THR A 221 -3.02 26.51 15.39
C THR A 221 -2.56 27.35 14.18
N ALA A 222 -2.30 26.72 13.03
CA ALA A 222 -1.91 27.42 11.81
C ALA A 222 -3.10 27.92 10.97
N ALA A 223 -4.35 27.71 11.40
CA ALA A 223 -5.55 28.05 10.61
C ALA A 223 -5.63 29.53 10.20
N GLU A 224 -5.38 30.47 11.12
CA GLU A 224 -5.39 31.91 10.81
C GLU A 224 -4.28 32.32 9.83
N TRP A 225 -3.08 31.74 10.01
CA TRP A 225 -1.95 31.96 9.11
C TRP A 225 -2.27 31.44 7.70
N LEU A 226 -2.91 30.26 7.62
CA LEU A 226 -3.30 29.64 6.36
C LEU A 226 -4.39 30.46 5.65
N ASP A 227 -5.40 30.96 6.36
CA ASP A 227 -6.41 31.87 5.82
C ASP A 227 -5.77 33.13 5.21
N ASP A 228 -4.92 33.84 5.96
CA ASP A 228 -4.26 35.06 5.48
C ASP A 228 -3.33 34.78 4.28
N THR A 229 -2.67 33.62 4.28
CA THR A 229 -1.83 33.19 3.16
C THR A 229 -2.67 32.90 1.92
N LEU A 230 -3.77 32.17 2.04
CA LEU A 230 -4.65 31.79 0.93
C LEU A 230 -5.33 32.98 0.26
N ARG A 231 -5.60 34.06 1.00
CA ARG A 231 -6.11 35.32 0.41
C ARG A 231 -5.16 35.93 -0.62
N ARG A 232 -3.88 35.57 -0.57
CA ARG A 232 -2.80 36.10 -1.42
C ARG A 232 -2.29 35.10 -2.46
N VAL A 233 -2.79 33.86 -2.43
CA VAL A 233 -2.43 32.81 -3.39
C VAL A 233 -3.23 32.99 -4.67
N GLU A 234 -2.53 33.15 -5.78
CA GLU A 234 -3.11 33.24 -7.14
C GLU A 234 -3.13 31.88 -7.87
N ASP A 235 -2.26 30.95 -7.46
CA ASP A 235 -2.21 29.62 -8.07
C ASP A 235 -3.43 28.77 -7.66
N ASN A 236 -4.15 28.26 -8.65
CA ASN A 236 -5.41 27.56 -8.43
C ASN A 236 -5.23 26.21 -7.72
N ASP A 237 -4.14 25.49 -7.98
CA ASP A 237 -3.91 24.19 -7.35
C ASP A 237 -3.42 24.37 -5.92
N LEU A 238 -2.55 25.34 -5.66
CA LEU A 238 -2.15 25.71 -4.31
C LEU A 238 -3.34 26.23 -3.49
N ALA A 239 -4.20 27.06 -4.09
CA ALA A 239 -5.43 27.52 -3.46
C ALA A 239 -6.38 26.36 -3.15
N TYR A 240 -6.50 25.38 -4.05
CA TYR A 240 -7.30 24.17 -3.83
C TYR A 240 -6.80 23.38 -2.62
N TRP A 241 -5.51 23.06 -2.55
CA TRP A 241 -4.95 22.24 -1.46
C TRP A 241 -4.96 22.96 -0.11
N GLY A 242 -4.63 24.25 -0.08
CA GLY A 242 -4.71 25.00 1.18
C GLY A 242 -6.15 25.21 1.63
N THR A 243 -7.10 25.41 0.71
CA THR A 243 -8.54 25.47 1.06
C THR A 243 -9.01 24.15 1.64
N PHE A 244 -8.61 23.02 1.05
CA PHE A 244 -8.94 21.70 1.58
C PHE A 244 -8.40 21.52 3.00
N SER A 245 -7.12 21.84 3.21
CA SER A 245 -6.48 21.77 4.53
C SER A 245 -7.23 22.62 5.57
N LEU A 246 -7.61 23.85 5.20
CA LEU A 246 -8.36 24.73 6.08
C LEU A 246 -9.78 24.22 6.34
N MET A 247 -10.46 23.62 5.35
CA MET A 247 -11.78 23.02 5.55
C MET A 247 -11.77 21.85 6.54
N THR A 248 -10.69 21.06 6.57
CA THR A 248 -10.54 19.96 7.53
C THR A 248 -10.28 20.46 8.95
N MET A 249 -9.49 21.53 9.11
CA MET A 249 -9.12 22.05 10.44
C MET A 249 -10.15 23.05 11.01
N ASP A 250 -10.51 24.07 10.23
CA ASP A 250 -11.44 25.13 10.59
C ASP A 250 -12.42 25.39 9.42
N PRO A 251 -13.56 24.68 9.39
CA PRO A 251 -14.56 24.84 8.35
C PRO A 251 -15.10 26.28 8.23
N ALA A 252 -15.10 27.06 9.32
CA ALA A 252 -15.61 28.42 9.30
C ALA A 252 -14.69 29.35 8.48
N LEU A 253 -13.37 29.16 8.58
CA LEU A 253 -12.39 29.86 7.76
C LEU A 253 -12.25 29.26 6.35
N GLY A 254 -12.40 27.94 6.22
CA GLY A 254 -12.24 27.24 4.94
C GLY A 254 -13.38 27.49 3.94
N ARG A 255 -14.64 27.54 4.40
CA ARG A 255 -15.83 27.70 3.54
C ARG A 255 -15.80 28.96 2.66
N PRO A 256 -15.39 30.15 3.15
CA PRO A 256 -15.19 31.33 2.30
C PRO A 256 -14.25 31.10 1.11
N HIS A 257 -13.12 30.42 1.31
CA HIS A 257 -12.19 30.09 0.23
C HIS A 257 -12.75 29.07 -0.75
N TRP A 258 -13.42 28.03 -0.24
CA TRP A 258 -14.11 27.05 -1.06
C TRP A 258 -15.16 27.71 -1.96
N ASN A 259 -15.96 28.62 -1.39
CA ASN A 259 -16.95 29.39 -2.13
C ASN A 259 -16.30 30.25 -3.23
N ARG A 260 -15.14 30.88 -2.94
CA ARG A 260 -14.39 31.67 -3.92
C ARG A 260 -13.86 30.80 -5.08
N ILE A 261 -13.33 29.61 -4.79
CA ILE A 261 -12.79 28.69 -5.80
C ILE A 261 -13.91 28.13 -6.69
N LEU A 262 -15.05 27.78 -6.11
CA LEU A 262 -16.18 27.26 -6.87
C LEU A 262 -16.79 28.36 -7.77
N GLY A 263 -16.92 29.61 -7.30
CA GLY A 263 -17.51 30.70 -8.07
C GLY A 263 -19.02 30.52 -8.36
N ASP A 264 -19.61 31.46 -9.10
CA ASP A 264 -21.07 31.47 -9.32
C ASP A 264 -21.52 30.54 -10.46
N ASP A 265 -20.66 30.30 -11.45
CA ASP A 265 -20.90 29.45 -12.62
C ASP A 265 -19.76 28.44 -12.83
N PRO A 266 -19.65 27.42 -11.97
CA PRO A 266 -18.56 26.46 -12.02
C PRO A 266 -18.63 25.52 -13.22
N THR A 267 -17.48 25.29 -13.84
CA THR A 267 -17.32 24.19 -14.80
C THR A 267 -17.55 22.84 -14.12
N TYR A 268 -17.93 21.81 -14.87
CA TYR A 268 -18.12 20.45 -14.34
C TYR A 268 -16.94 19.95 -13.50
N HIS A 269 -15.71 20.15 -14.00
CA HIS A 269 -14.49 19.78 -13.29
C HIS A 269 -14.34 20.50 -11.94
N GLN A 270 -14.68 21.79 -11.86
CA GLN A 270 -14.69 22.53 -10.59
C GLN A 270 -15.74 21.98 -9.63
N ARG A 271 -16.94 21.65 -10.12
CA ARG A 271 -18.01 21.05 -9.27
C ARG A 271 -17.58 19.71 -8.69
N VAL A 272 -16.97 18.84 -9.50
CA VAL A 272 -16.44 17.54 -9.05
C VAL A 272 -15.32 17.72 -8.01
N ARG A 273 -14.32 18.58 -8.29
CA ARG A 273 -13.22 18.86 -7.35
C ARG A 273 -13.73 19.43 -6.03
N ALA A 274 -14.71 20.34 -6.07
CA ALA A 274 -15.30 20.96 -4.90
C ALA A 274 -16.18 19.99 -4.10
N GLY A 275 -16.92 19.10 -4.78
CA GLY A 275 -17.68 18.01 -4.16
C GLY A 275 -16.78 17.01 -3.44
N LEU A 276 -15.66 16.64 -4.05
CA LEU A 276 -14.63 15.80 -3.41
C LEU A 276 -14.04 16.44 -2.16
N GLN A 277 -13.76 17.76 -2.17
CA GLN A 277 -13.27 18.45 -0.96
C GLN A 277 -14.27 18.39 0.20
N LEU A 278 -15.57 18.55 -0.08
CA LEU A 278 -16.61 18.44 0.96
C LEU A 278 -16.69 17.01 1.50
N LEU A 279 -16.66 16.02 0.60
CA LEU A 279 -16.70 14.60 0.94
C LEU A 279 -15.51 14.19 1.81
N GLU A 280 -14.29 14.54 1.38
CA GLU A 280 -13.04 14.26 2.10
C GLU A 280 -12.97 14.97 3.46
N ALA A 281 -13.49 16.20 3.55
CA ALA A 281 -13.55 16.94 4.81
C ALA A 281 -14.72 16.50 5.72
N GLY A 282 -15.58 15.57 5.28
CA GLY A 282 -16.76 15.13 6.03
C GLY A 282 -17.77 16.26 6.31
N LEU A 283 -17.82 17.27 5.44
CA LEU A 283 -18.61 18.49 5.69
C LEU A 283 -20.00 18.43 5.04
N PRO A 284 -21.04 18.99 5.68
CA PRO A 284 -22.36 19.00 5.10
C PRO A 284 -22.42 19.94 3.89
N VAL A 285 -23.20 19.53 2.89
CA VAL A 285 -23.53 20.29 1.68
C VAL A 285 -24.85 21.01 1.92
N ASP A 286 -24.78 22.29 2.26
CA ASP A 286 -25.97 23.13 2.45
C ASP A 286 -26.71 23.40 1.12
N ALA A 287 -27.94 23.94 1.20
CA ALA A 287 -28.78 24.17 0.02
C ALA A 287 -28.14 25.12 -1.02
N SER A 288 -27.34 26.10 -0.57
CA SER A 288 -26.66 27.03 -1.47
C SER A 288 -25.51 26.34 -2.21
N ALA A 289 -24.69 25.56 -1.49
CA ALA A 289 -23.63 24.75 -2.06
C ALA A 289 -24.21 23.70 -3.02
N ARG A 290 -25.28 23.01 -2.63
CA ARG A 290 -25.96 21.98 -3.43
C ARG A 290 -26.41 22.52 -4.79
N LYS A 291 -27.03 23.70 -4.81
CA LYS A 291 -27.47 24.37 -6.04
C LYS A 291 -26.29 24.73 -6.95
N ARG A 292 -25.22 25.31 -6.39
CA ARG A 292 -24.02 25.73 -7.16
C ARG A 292 -23.24 24.54 -7.71
N LEU A 293 -23.17 23.45 -6.95
CA LEU A 293 -22.61 22.18 -7.42
C LEU A 293 -23.46 21.53 -8.51
N GLY A 294 -24.73 21.94 -8.68
CA GLY A 294 -25.65 21.31 -9.63
C GLY A 294 -25.98 19.87 -9.23
N ALA A 295 -26.02 19.57 -7.93
CA ALA A 295 -26.24 18.22 -7.43
C ALA A 295 -27.61 17.66 -7.87
N ASP A 296 -28.62 18.52 -8.04
CA ASP A 296 -29.95 18.06 -8.48
C ASP A 296 -29.98 17.68 -9.98
N ASP A 297 -28.94 18.03 -10.74
CA ASP A 297 -28.83 17.81 -12.18
C ASP A 297 -27.75 16.77 -12.55
N ASP A 298 -26.96 16.28 -11.57
CA ASP A 298 -25.79 15.44 -11.80
C ASP A 298 -25.68 14.31 -10.77
N ASP A 299 -25.79 13.06 -11.24
CA ASP A 299 -25.86 11.86 -10.39
C ASP A 299 -24.60 11.65 -9.52
N LEU A 300 -23.40 11.95 -10.05
CA LEU A 300 -22.16 11.79 -9.28
C LEU A 300 -22.12 12.81 -8.12
N ILE A 301 -22.42 14.06 -8.43
CA ILE A 301 -22.36 15.16 -7.45
C ILE A 301 -23.47 15.00 -6.40
N ASP A 302 -24.65 14.52 -6.79
CA ASP A 302 -25.72 14.19 -5.84
C ASP A 302 -25.26 13.16 -4.82
N ARG A 303 -24.65 12.07 -5.29
CA ARG A 303 -24.17 10.97 -4.43
C ARG A 303 -23.02 11.40 -3.54
N MET A 304 -22.11 12.26 -4.03
CA MET A 304 -21.10 12.90 -3.19
C MET A 304 -21.76 13.71 -2.07
N ALA A 305 -22.73 14.57 -2.40
CA ALA A 305 -23.41 15.41 -1.43
C ALA A 305 -24.22 14.60 -0.41
N ALA A 306 -24.92 13.56 -0.86
CA ALA A 306 -25.69 12.65 0.00
C ALA A 306 -24.77 11.91 0.99
N THR A 307 -23.64 11.39 0.51
CA THR A 307 -22.66 10.69 1.34
C THR A 307 -22.02 11.64 2.35
N SER A 308 -21.60 12.82 1.92
CA SER A 308 -21.02 13.86 2.78
C SER A 308 -22.00 14.30 3.87
N ASN A 309 -23.28 14.46 3.54
CA ASN A 309 -24.33 14.78 4.51
C ASN A 309 -24.61 13.64 5.51
N ALA A 310 -24.51 12.39 5.08
CA ALA A 310 -24.68 11.24 5.97
C ALA A 310 -23.53 11.16 6.99
N ILE A 311 -22.29 11.39 6.54
CA ILE A 311 -21.10 11.46 7.40
C ILE A 311 -21.22 12.60 8.39
N ALA A 312 -21.48 13.82 7.91
CA ALA A 312 -21.59 15.01 8.75
C ALA A 312 -22.70 14.91 9.80
N ALA A 313 -23.71 14.07 9.57
CA ALA A 313 -24.82 13.83 10.48
C ALA A 313 -24.61 12.61 11.40
N GLU A 314 -23.46 11.94 11.31
CA GLU A 314 -23.14 10.69 12.04
C GLU A 314 -24.25 9.62 11.89
N ARG A 315 -24.80 9.51 10.68
CA ARG A 315 -25.87 8.54 10.36
C ARG A 315 -25.30 7.28 9.71
N ASP A 316 -26.18 6.32 9.43
CA ASP A 316 -25.85 5.18 8.56
C ASP A 316 -25.39 5.68 7.18
N VAL A 317 -24.13 5.39 6.84
CA VAL A 317 -23.50 5.80 5.58
C VAL A 317 -23.53 4.69 4.53
N ILE A 318 -23.99 3.48 4.86
CA ILE A 318 -23.90 2.31 3.97
C ILE A 318 -24.58 2.60 2.63
N GLY A 319 -25.86 2.97 2.65
CA GLY A 319 -26.64 3.23 1.42
C GLY A 319 -26.07 4.35 0.54
N PRO A 320 -25.78 5.54 1.10
CA PRO A 320 -25.12 6.63 0.37
C PRO A 320 -23.76 6.23 -0.22
N MET A 321 -22.91 5.55 0.55
CA MET A 321 -21.57 5.16 0.11
C MET A 321 -21.62 4.07 -0.98
N GLN A 322 -22.48 3.05 -0.86
CA GLN A 322 -22.71 2.07 -1.92
C GLN A 322 -23.19 2.74 -3.21
N SER A 323 -24.15 3.67 -3.07
CA SER A 323 -24.63 4.47 -4.18
C SER A 323 -23.51 5.25 -4.85
N LEU A 324 -22.60 5.87 -4.08
CA LEU A 324 -21.45 6.58 -4.61
C LEU A 324 -20.45 5.65 -5.31
N ILE A 325 -20.18 4.46 -4.76
CA ILE A 325 -19.32 3.44 -5.36
C ILE A 325 -19.85 3.01 -6.74
N ASP A 326 -21.17 2.92 -6.89
CA ASP A 326 -21.83 2.51 -8.14
C ASP A 326 -21.67 3.49 -9.30
N THR A 327 -21.34 4.75 -9.02
CA THR A 327 -20.97 5.72 -10.06
C THR A 327 -19.76 5.27 -10.88
N GLY A 328 -18.91 4.41 -10.29
CA GLY A 328 -17.68 3.97 -10.92
C GLY A 328 -16.63 5.08 -11.03
N HIS A 329 -16.78 6.19 -10.30
CA HIS A 329 -15.81 7.29 -10.32
C HIS A 329 -14.55 6.89 -9.53
N PRO A 330 -13.35 6.84 -10.15
CA PRO A 330 -12.16 6.26 -9.53
C PRO A 330 -11.80 6.88 -8.18
N GLN A 331 -11.78 8.21 -8.10
CA GLN A 331 -11.42 8.93 -6.86
C GLN A 331 -12.43 8.70 -5.73
N CYS A 332 -13.72 8.51 -6.06
CA CYS A 332 -14.75 8.23 -5.05
C CYS A 332 -14.65 6.81 -4.51
N ILE A 333 -14.28 5.86 -5.37
CA ILE A 333 -14.07 4.48 -4.96
C ILE A 333 -12.81 4.36 -4.09
N GLU A 334 -11.71 4.98 -4.50
CA GLU A 334 -10.48 5.04 -3.72
C GLU A 334 -10.71 5.71 -2.36
N TRP A 335 -11.46 6.81 -2.34
CA TRP A 335 -11.91 7.43 -1.09
C TRP A 335 -12.74 6.46 -0.24
N ALA A 336 -13.74 5.79 -0.82
CA ALA A 336 -14.67 4.95 -0.06
C ALA A 336 -14.00 3.74 0.58
N ILE A 337 -13.06 3.09 -0.11
CA ILE A 337 -12.35 1.92 0.44
C ILE A 337 -11.42 2.32 1.60
N ARG A 338 -10.78 3.49 1.51
CA ARG A 338 -9.96 4.05 2.58
C ARG A 338 -10.81 4.49 3.77
N HIS A 339 -11.84 5.30 3.52
CA HIS A 339 -12.71 5.84 4.57
C HIS A 339 -13.51 4.76 5.30
N ALA A 340 -13.74 3.59 4.69
CA ALA A 340 -14.36 2.45 5.37
C ALA A 340 -13.60 2.01 6.64
N GLN A 341 -12.29 2.27 6.74
CA GLN A 341 -11.48 1.98 7.94
C GLN A 341 -11.88 2.84 9.14
N ASP A 342 -12.40 4.05 8.91
CA ASP A 342 -12.81 5.00 9.95
C ASP A 342 -14.27 4.77 10.43
N LEU A 343 -15.00 3.89 9.76
CA LEU A 343 -16.41 3.62 10.06
C LEU A 343 -16.57 2.66 11.25
N PRO A 344 -17.74 2.68 11.94
CA PRO A 344 -18.09 1.63 12.87
C PRO A 344 -17.97 0.24 12.22
N ARG A 345 -17.43 -0.72 12.98
CA ARG A 345 -17.08 -2.08 12.53
C ARG A 345 -18.15 -2.74 11.64
N ASP A 346 -19.42 -2.66 12.01
CA ASP A 346 -20.53 -3.27 11.24
C ASP A 346 -20.75 -2.61 9.88
N GLN A 347 -20.58 -1.28 9.79
CA GLN A 347 -20.68 -0.54 8.53
C GLN A 347 -19.47 -0.81 7.65
N ALA A 348 -18.25 -0.76 8.22
CA ALA A 348 -17.02 -1.09 7.52
C ALA A 348 -17.07 -2.50 6.90
N ARG A 349 -17.49 -3.50 7.68
CA ARG A 349 -17.73 -4.88 7.22
C ARG A 349 -18.66 -4.91 6.01
N THR A 350 -19.79 -4.20 6.09
CA THR A 350 -20.79 -4.17 5.01
C THR A 350 -20.25 -3.55 3.73
N ILE A 351 -19.45 -2.47 3.84
CA ILE A 351 -18.82 -1.81 2.70
C ILE A 351 -17.74 -2.70 2.05
N TYR A 352 -16.92 -3.40 2.84
CA TYR A 352 -15.93 -4.32 2.28
C TYR A 352 -16.58 -5.51 1.57
N LEU A 353 -17.64 -6.09 2.15
CA LEU A 353 -18.43 -7.13 1.49
C LEU A 353 -19.00 -6.62 0.16
N TYR A 354 -19.52 -5.39 0.13
CA TYR A 354 -20.03 -4.76 -1.09
C TYR A 354 -18.98 -4.69 -2.20
N PHE A 355 -17.75 -4.27 -1.89
CA PHE A 355 -16.66 -4.25 -2.88
C PHE A 355 -16.35 -5.63 -3.46
N ILE A 356 -16.43 -6.67 -2.64
CA ILE A 356 -16.17 -8.05 -3.05
C ILE A 356 -17.31 -8.59 -3.93
N GLU A 357 -18.57 -8.36 -3.53
CA GLU A 357 -19.76 -8.81 -4.26
C GLU A 357 -19.85 -8.22 -5.68
N ARG A 358 -19.31 -7.01 -5.89
CA ARG A 358 -19.26 -6.38 -7.22
C ARG A 358 -18.48 -7.17 -8.27
N LEU A 359 -17.63 -8.12 -7.88
CA LEU A 359 -16.97 -9.03 -8.83
C LEU A 359 -17.95 -9.97 -9.54
N GLU A 360 -19.09 -10.27 -8.92
CA GLU A 360 -20.09 -11.17 -9.49
C GLU A 360 -21.08 -10.43 -10.39
N THR A 361 -21.09 -9.09 -10.33
CA THR A 361 -21.93 -8.27 -11.19
C THR A 361 -21.42 -8.37 -12.63
N PRO A 362 -22.21 -8.93 -13.58
CA PRO A 362 -21.77 -9.15 -14.95
C PRO A 362 -21.65 -7.80 -15.67
N ASN A 363 -20.49 -7.16 -15.59
CA ASN A 363 -20.20 -5.92 -16.30
C ASN A 363 -18.96 -6.10 -17.16
N ARG A 364 -19.17 -6.32 -18.47
CA ARG A 364 -18.13 -6.48 -19.51
C ARG A 364 -17.44 -5.15 -19.81
N SER A 365 -16.84 -4.53 -18.81
CA SER A 365 -16.23 -3.19 -18.94
C SER A 365 -14.71 -3.23 -18.83
N ALA A 366 -14.06 -2.21 -19.36
CA ALA A 366 -12.61 -1.98 -19.24
C ALA A 366 -12.11 -1.81 -17.79
N ARG A 367 -13.00 -1.85 -16.79
CA ARG A 367 -12.73 -1.63 -15.35
C ARG A 367 -12.63 -2.93 -14.54
N GLU A 368 -12.63 -4.09 -15.20
CA GLU A 368 -12.54 -5.40 -14.52
C GLU A 368 -11.28 -5.52 -13.65
N LEU A 369 -10.15 -4.97 -14.11
CA LEU A 369 -8.91 -4.91 -13.34
C LEU A 369 -9.04 -4.04 -12.07
N ASP A 370 -9.69 -2.89 -12.17
CA ASP A 370 -9.88 -1.98 -11.05
C ASP A 370 -10.81 -2.58 -9.99
N VAL A 371 -11.93 -3.18 -10.42
CA VAL A 371 -12.87 -3.88 -9.52
C VAL A 371 -12.17 -5.04 -8.82
N ARG A 372 -11.31 -5.78 -9.53
CA ARG A 372 -10.50 -6.84 -8.92
C ARG A 372 -9.53 -6.30 -7.88
N ALA A 373 -8.82 -5.21 -8.16
CA ALA A 373 -7.91 -4.60 -7.20
C ALA A 373 -8.67 -4.11 -5.95
N GLN A 374 -9.85 -3.51 -6.12
CA GLN A 374 -10.72 -3.08 -5.04
C GLN A 374 -11.19 -4.25 -4.17
N ALA A 375 -11.62 -5.36 -4.78
CA ALA A 375 -12.05 -6.55 -4.05
C ALA A 375 -10.90 -7.23 -3.29
N ILE A 376 -9.68 -7.24 -3.86
CA ILE A 376 -8.47 -7.74 -3.17
C ILE A 376 -8.20 -6.89 -1.91
N SER A 377 -8.19 -5.56 -2.06
CA SER A 377 -7.98 -4.64 -0.93
C SER A 377 -9.10 -4.76 0.12
N ALA A 378 -10.36 -4.88 -0.32
CA ALA A 378 -11.49 -5.07 0.57
C ALA A 378 -11.40 -6.39 1.34
N MET A 379 -10.98 -7.48 0.70
CA MET A 379 -10.76 -8.75 1.40
C MET A 379 -9.61 -8.67 2.40
N SER A 380 -8.50 -8.00 2.06
CA SER A 380 -7.37 -7.79 2.98
C SER A 380 -7.82 -7.05 4.25
N ASN A 381 -8.59 -5.96 4.09
CA ASN A 381 -9.14 -5.21 5.22
C ASN A 381 -10.22 -5.99 5.98
N LEU A 382 -11.10 -6.73 5.27
CA LEU A 382 -12.12 -7.56 5.90
C LEU A 382 -11.51 -8.67 6.75
N ALA A 383 -10.42 -9.29 6.30
CA ALA A 383 -9.76 -10.36 7.06
C ALA A 383 -9.18 -9.85 8.39
N LEU A 384 -8.61 -8.65 8.39
CA LEU A 384 -8.13 -7.98 9.61
C LEU A 384 -9.28 -7.52 10.51
N LEU A 385 -10.37 -7.04 9.90
CA LEU A 385 -11.54 -6.57 10.63
C LEU A 385 -12.31 -7.76 11.23
N ASP A 386 -12.79 -8.68 10.41
CA ASP A 386 -13.71 -9.79 10.73
C ASP A 386 -13.30 -11.07 9.97
N ALA A 387 -12.35 -11.81 10.55
CA ALA A 387 -11.82 -13.05 10.00
C ALA A 387 -12.88 -14.15 9.80
N ASP A 388 -13.93 -14.18 10.62
CA ASP A 388 -15.02 -15.16 10.50
C ASP A 388 -15.84 -14.89 9.23
N ALA A 389 -16.21 -13.63 8.99
CA ALA A 389 -16.92 -13.24 7.77
C ALA A 389 -16.06 -13.49 6.52
N ALA A 390 -14.77 -13.17 6.58
CA ALA A 390 -13.82 -13.45 5.50
C ALA A 390 -13.68 -14.96 5.23
N SER A 391 -13.62 -15.79 6.28
CA SER A 391 -13.57 -17.25 6.19
C SER A 391 -14.83 -17.81 5.53
N GLN A 392 -16.00 -17.39 6.02
CA GLN A 392 -17.29 -17.81 5.49
C GLN A 392 -17.41 -17.47 4.00
N LEU A 393 -17.02 -16.26 3.62
CA LEU A 393 -17.05 -15.80 2.23
C LEU A 393 -16.15 -16.65 1.32
N LEU A 394 -14.96 -17.02 1.78
CA LEU A 394 -14.06 -17.89 1.02
C LEU A 394 -14.63 -19.30 0.82
N VAL A 395 -15.30 -19.86 1.85
CA VAL A 395 -15.92 -21.19 1.80
C VAL A 395 -17.16 -21.23 0.90
N GLU A 396 -17.97 -20.17 0.90
CA GLU A 396 -19.21 -20.09 0.13
C GLU A 396 -18.98 -19.74 -1.35
N THR A 397 -17.79 -19.24 -1.69
CA THR A 397 -17.48 -18.82 -3.06
C THR A 397 -17.26 -20.03 -3.98
N ASP A 398 -17.84 -19.97 -5.18
CA ASP A 398 -17.67 -20.99 -6.21
C ASP A 398 -16.19 -21.28 -6.53
N ASP A 399 -15.87 -22.57 -6.61
CA ASP A 399 -14.56 -23.07 -7.02
C ASP A 399 -14.14 -22.52 -8.40
N ASP A 400 -12.86 -22.20 -8.55
CA ASP A 400 -12.24 -21.68 -9.76
C ASP A 400 -12.78 -20.32 -10.27
N SER A 401 -13.58 -19.63 -9.46
CA SER A 401 -14.11 -18.30 -9.80
C SER A 401 -13.06 -17.18 -9.68
N MET A 402 -13.31 -16.07 -10.37
CA MET A 402 -12.48 -14.85 -10.22
C MET A 402 -12.58 -14.28 -8.80
N LYS A 403 -13.74 -14.42 -8.16
CA LYS A 403 -13.97 -14.05 -6.76
C LYS A 403 -13.06 -14.88 -5.84
N GLN A 404 -13.00 -16.19 -6.00
CA GLN A 404 -12.10 -17.06 -5.21
C GLN A 404 -10.64 -16.61 -5.34
N GLN A 405 -10.19 -16.26 -6.56
CA GLN A 405 -8.83 -15.75 -6.76
C GLN A 405 -8.58 -14.41 -6.07
N ALA A 406 -9.52 -13.47 -6.13
CA ALA A 406 -9.40 -12.18 -5.47
C ALA A 406 -9.36 -12.34 -3.95
N LEU A 407 -10.23 -13.21 -3.41
CA LEU A 407 -10.29 -13.54 -1.99
C LEU A 407 -8.97 -14.14 -1.50
N LEU A 408 -8.42 -15.12 -2.21
CA LEU A 408 -7.15 -15.76 -1.85
C LEU A 408 -5.96 -14.79 -1.93
N ILE A 409 -5.92 -13.88 -2.91
CA ILE A 409 -4.87 -12.85 -2.98
C ILE A 409 -5.02 -11.87 -1.80
N GLY A 410 -6.24 -11.43 -1.48
CA GLY A 410 -6.50 -10.58 -0.31
C GLY A 410 -6.09 -11.26 1.00
N ALA A 411 -6.38 -12.55 1.17
CA ALA A 411 -5.97 -13.36 2.32
C ALA A 411 -4.43 -13.47 2.45
N LEU A 412 -3.73 -13.61 1.33
CA LEU A 412 -2.27 -13.59 1.30
C LEU A 412 -1.70 -12.22 1.69
N GLN A 413 -2.34 -11.12 1.26
CA GLN A 413 -1.88 -9.76 1.55
C GLN A 413 -2.20 -9.28 2.98
N GLY A 414 -3.33 -9.70 3.54
CA GLY A 414 -3.80 -9.26 4.86
C GLY A 414 -3.25 -10.05 6.04
N HIS A 415 -2.35 -11.01 5.82
CA HIS A 415 -1.71 -11.82 6.89
C HIS A 415 -2.71 -12.44 7.88
N ALA A 416 -3.81 -13.01 7.38
CA ALA A 416 -4.84 -13.62 8.22
C ALA A 416 -4.65 -15.15 8.32
N PRO A 417 -3.88 -15.68 9.29
CA PRO A 417 -3.68 -17.12 9.48
C PRO A 417 -4.99 -17.86 9.78
N GLU A 418 -6.03 -17.16 10.24
CA GLU A 418 -7.36 -17.70 10.51
C GLU A 418 -8.03 -18.25 9.23
N LEU A 419 -7.66 -17.71 8.06
CA LEU A 419 -8.22 -18.13 6.77
C LEU A 419 -7.64 -19.44 6.24
N VAL A 420 -6.61 -19.99 6.88
CA VAL A 420 -5.93 -21.22 6.44
C VAL A 420 -6.90 -22.41 6.44
N GLU A 421 -7.72 -22.54 7.49
CA GLU A 421 -8.72 -23.62 7.57
C GLU A 421 -9.84 -23.47 6.53
N ALA A 422 -10.23 -22.23 6.22
CA ALA A 422 -11.19 -21.94 5.14
C ALA A 422 -10.63 -22.30 3.75
N ALA A 423 -9.32 -22.17 3.54
CA ALA A 423 -8.65 -22.50 2.28
C ALA A 423 -8.33 -24.00 2.11
N ARG A 424 -8.24 -24.76 3.21
CA ARG A 424 -7.89 -26.20 3.19
C ARG A 424 -8.76 -27.06 2.26
N PRO A 425 -10.10 -26.89 2.18
CA PRO A 425 -10.98 -27.70 1.35
C PRO A 425 -10.90 -27.40 -0.15
N ILE A 426 -10.27 -26.28 -0.55
CA ILE A 426 -10.16 -25.86 -1.95
C ILE A 426 -9.41 -26.97 -2.73
N ARG A 427 -10.04 -27.41 -3.81
CA ARG A 427 -9.68 -28.63 -4.55
C ARG A 427 -8.35 -28.51 -5.29
N ARG A 428 -7.25 -28.92 -4.66
CA ARG A 428 -5.88 -29.01 -5.25
C ARG A 428 -5.68 -30.15 -6.27
N ILE A 429 -6.68 -30.43 -7.11
CA ILE A 429 -6.64 -31.53 -8.08
C ILE A 429 -5.86 -31.09 -9.35
N GLY A 430 -5.69 -29.78 -9.57
CA GLY A 430 -5.10 -29.23 -10.79
C GLY A 430 -3.93 -28.26 -10.57
N SER A 431 -3.60 -27.55 -11.65
CA SER A 431 -2.65 -26.43 -11.68
C SER A 431 -3.40 -25.10 -11.86
N SER A 432 -4.64 -25.01 -11.37
CA SER A 432 -5.41 -23.78 -11.48
C SER A 432 -4.76 -22.67 -10.67
N ARG A 433 -5.08 -21.43 -11.01
CA ARG A 433 -4.58 -20.26 -10.28
C ARG A 433 -5.08 -20.25 -8.82
N PRO A 434 -6.38 -20.47 -8.52
CA PRO A 434 -6.87 -20.65 -7.16
C PRO A 434 -6.16 -21.78 -6.39
N ASP A 435 -5.95 -22.95 -7.01
CA ASP A 435 -5.24 -24.07 -6.36
C ASP A 435 -3.84 -23.65 -5.89
N SER A 436 -3.13 -22.92 -6.75
CA SER A 436 -1.78 -22.44 -6.47
C SER A 436 -1.77 -21.37 -5.36
N LEU A 437 -2.79 -20.51 -5.31
CA LEU A 437 -2.94 -19.49 -4.26
C LEU A 437 -3.32 -20.12 -2.91
N ALA A 438 -4.24 -21.08 -2.91
CA ALA A 438 -4.63 -21.82 -1.70
C ALA A 438 -3.45 -22.61 -1.14
N LEU A 439 -2.65 -23.25 -2.00
CA LEU A 439 -1.42 -23.93 -1.57
C LEU A 439 -0.38 -22.95 -1.00
N LEU A 440 -0.23 -21.75 -1.57
CA LEU A 440 0.67 -20.73 -0.99
C LEU A 440 0.22 -20.28 0.39
N LEU A 441 -1.10 -20.08 0.59
CA LEU A 441 -1.67 -19.70 1.88
C LEU A 441 -1.42 -20.80 2.93
N LEU A 442 -1.69 -22.07 2.57
CA LEU A 442 -1.38 -23.22 3.44
C LEU A 442 0.12 -23.31 3.75
N ALA A 443 0.98 -23.22 2.73
CA ALA A 443 2.43 -23.36 2.87
C ALA A 443 3.06 -22.28 3.75
N ARG A 444 2.45 -21.09 3.84
CA ARG A 444 2.92 -19.99 4.69
C ARG A 444 2.77 -20.30 6.17
N ASP A 445 1.60 -20.81 6.55
CA ASP A 445 1.17 -20.90 7.95
C ASP A 445 1.30 -22.32 8.54
N GLU A 446 1.38 -23.36 7.70
CA GLU A 446 1.59 -24.73 8.15
C GLU A 446 3.07 -25.10 8.34
N ASN A 447 3.35 -25.90 9.37
CA ASN A 447 4.69 -26.44 9.65
C ASN A 447 5.04 -27.71 8.85
N GLY A 448 4.09 -28.27 8.10
CA GLY A 448 4.32 -29.49 7.34
C GLY A 448 3.28 -29.73 6.26
N LEU A 449 3.74 -29.76 5.02
CA LEU A 449 2.93 -30.14 3.86
C LEU A 449 3.12 -31.62 3.54
N ASN A 450 2.10 -32.25 2.95
CA ASN A 450 2.26 -33.61 2.43
C ASN A 450 3.15 -33.61 1.17
N GLU A 451 3.63 -34.79 0.75
CA GLU A 451 4.57 -34.89 -0.38
C GLU A 451 4.01 -34.35 -1.71
N GLN A 452 2.70 -34.46 -1.93
CA GLN A 452 2.05 -33.98 -3.14
C GLN A 452 2.03 -32.44 -3.17
N ASP A 453 1.68 -31.82 -2.05
CA ASP A 453 1.69 -30.36 -1.86
C ASP A 453 3.11 -29.81 -2.00
N ILE A 454 4.12 -30.47 -1.41
CA ILE A 454 5.54 -30.09 -1.57
C ILE A 454 5.96 -30.14 -3.04
N GLN A 455 5.59 -31.19 -3.77
CA GLN A 455 5.90 -31.29 -5.19
C GLN A 455 5.21 -30.19 -6.01
N GLN A 456 3.96 -29.90 -5.71
CA GLN A 456 3.20 -28.85 -6.40
C GLN A 456 3.77 -27.46 -6.09
N LEU A 457 4.14 -27.18 -4.84
CA LEU A 457 4.79 -25.93 -4.44
C LEU A 457 6.12 -25.75 -5.17
N GLY A 458 6.92 -26.82 -5.32
CA GLY A 458 8.14 -26.80 -6.11
C GLY A 458 7.90 -26.51 -7.60
N ARG A 459 6.80 -27.01 -8.18
CA ARG A 459 6.41 -26.69 -9.56
C ARG A 459 6.00 -25.22 -9.71
N ILE A 460 5.26 -24.67 -8.73
CA ILE A 460 4.90 -23.25 -8.70
C ILE A 460 6.18 -22.40 -8.66
N ALA A 461 7.11 -22.73 -7.77
CA ALA A 461 8.41 -22.06 -7.64
C ALA A 461 9.25 -22.13 -8.92
N ALA A 462 9.12 -23.20 -9.71
CA ALA A 462 9.80 -23.36 -10.99
C ALA A 462 9.07 -22.71 -12.19
N GLY A 463 8.01 -21.94 -11.96
CA GLY A 463 7.25 -21.27 -13.01
C GLY A 463 6.21 -22.15 -13.72
N GLY A 464 5.90 -23.33 -13.18
CA GLY A 464 4.90 -24.26 -13.73
C GLY A 464 3.44 -23.88 -13.44
N SER A 465 3.19 -22.67 -12.92
CA SER A 465 1.86 -22.18 -12.57
C SER A 465 1.51 -20.89 -13.32
N MET A 466 0.24 -20.50 -13.32
CA MET A 466 -0.21 -19.20 -13.85
C MET A 466 0.01 -18.03 -12.88
N LEU A 467 0.87 -18.19 -11.88
CA LEU A 467 1.21 -17.13 -10.93
C LEU A 467 2.34 -16.26 -11.48
N GLY A 468 2.28 -14.95 -11.21
CA GLY A 468 3.34 -14.01 -11.57
C GLY A 468 4.57 -14.11 -10.66
N ASP A 469 5.66 -13.47 -11.08
CA ASP A 469 6.98 -13.52 -10.43
C ASP A 469 6.97 -13.29 -8.91
N MET A 470 6.13 -12.39 -8.41
CA MET A 470 6.01 -12.12 -6.96
C MET A 470 5.66 -13.37 -6.16
N LEU A 471 4.63 -14.07 -6.59
CA LEU A 471 4.13 -15.26 -5.91
C LEU A 471 5.02 -16.48 -6.17
N GLN A 472 5.73 -16.51 -7.30
CA GLN A 472 6.76 -17.52 -7.56
C GLN A 472 7.95 -17.37 -6.62
N ALA A 473 8.37 -16.14 -6.30
CA ALA A 473 9.43 -15.89 -5.32
C ALA A 473 9.00 -16.37 -3.91
N GLN A 474 7.77 -16.08 -3.50
CA GLN A 474 7.19 -16.62 -2.25
C GLN A 474 7.15 -18.16 -2.28
N ALA A 475 6.70 -18.76 -3.38
CA ALA A 475 6.68 -20.22 -3.55
C ALA A 475 8.07 -20.83 -3.42
N ALA A 476 9.09 -20.19 -4.01
CA ALA A 476 10.47 -20.65 -3.94
C ALA A 476 11.00 -20.65 -2.50
N TRP A 477 10.74 -19.58 -1.75
CA TRP A 477 11.07 -19.51 -0.33
C TRP A 477 10.40 -20.63 0.47
N LEU A 478 9.06 -20.74 0.37
CA LEU A 478 8.28 -21.72 1.12
C LEU A 478 8.67 -23.16 0.74
N TYR A 479 8.94 -23.44 -0.52
CA TYR A 479 9.42 -24.76 -0.96
C TYR A 479 10.77 -25.12 -0.33
N LEU A 480 11.73 -24.18 -0.30
CA LEU A 480 13.04 -24.42 0.30
C LEU A 480 12.94 -24.65 1.81
N LYS A 481 12.06 -23.90 2.50
CA LYS A 481 11.72 -24.10 3.92
C LYS A 481 11.15 -25.50 4.17
N HIS A 482 10.08 -25.87 3.48
CA HIS A 482 9.40 -27.16 3.63
C HIS A 482 10.25 -28.37 3.20
N THR A 483 11.34 -28.15 2.45
CA THR A 483 12.28 -29.21 2.05
C THR A 483 13.57 -29.22 2.86
N GLY A 484 13.73 -28.35 3.86
CA GLY A 484 14.93 -28.27 4.69
C GLY A 484 16.18 -27.83 3.91
N LYS A 485 16.01 -27.09 2.81
CA LYS A 485 17.10 -26.63 1.91
C LYS A 485 17.34 -25.13 2.00
N LEU A 486 16.75 -24.46 2.98
CA LEU A 486 16.81 -23.02 3.14
C LEU A 486 18.24 -22.53 3.41
N ASP A 487 18.93 -23.16 4.36
CA ASP A 487 20.31 -22.78 4.73
C ASP A 487 21.27 -22.89 3.53
N GLU A 488 21.16 -23.96 2.75
CA GLU A 488 21.96 -24.12 1.52
C GLU A 488 21.67 -23.02 0.49
N ALA A 489 20.42 -22.59 0.39
CA ALA A 489 20.01 -21.54 -0.54
C ALA A 489 20.52 -20.18 -0.08
N LEU A 490 20.43 -19.87 1.22
CA LEU A 490 20.91 -18.62 1.79
C LEU A 490 22.41 -18.43 1.55
N VAL A 491 23.22 -19.48 1.76
CA VAL A 491 24.68 -19.43 1.47
C VAL A 491 24.97 -19.05 0.01
N GLU A 492 24.19 -19.57 -0.94
CA GLU A 492 24.35 -19.29 -2.38
C GLU A 492 23.97 -17.84 -2.72
N VAL A 493 22.91 -17.32 -2.07
CA VAL A 493 22.45 -15.94 -2.25
C VAL A 493 23.46 -14.95 -1.67
N SER A 494 23.95 -15.18 -0.45
CA SER A 494 24.91 -14.29 0.22
C SER A 494 26.26 -14.24 -0.48
N GLY A 495 26.67 -15.34 -1.12
CA GLY A 495 27.90 -15.38 -1.93
C GLY A 495 27.82 -14.61 -3.27
N SER A 496 26.64 -14.12 -3.64
CA SER A 496 26.39 -13.44 -4.92
C SER A 496 26.27 -11.91 -4.84
N ASN A 497 26.29 -11.34 -3.62
CA ASN A 497 26.07 -9.92 -3.34
C ASN A 497 27.39 -9.14 -3.12
#